data_AF-A0A7J6QPH5-F1
#
_entry.id   AF-A0A7J6QPH5-F1
#
_cell.length_a   1.000
_cell.length_b   1.000
_cell.length_c   1.000
_cell.angle_alpha   90.00
_cell.angle_beta   90.00
_cell.angle_gamma   90.00
#
_symmetry.space_group_name_H-M   'P 1'
#
loop_
_entity.id
_entity.type
_entity.pdbx_description
1 polymer ?
#
loop_
_entity_poly.entity_id
_entity_poly.type
_entity_poly.pdbx_seq_one_letter_code
_entity_poly.pdbx_strand_id
1 'polypeptide(L)'
;SAGAFTVMWHIAAPGSKGLFHSAIMQSGTTSTPLFFQKKADSFKYYEWVATELAGCRNADDLDCLRQVDPKKLAIPDDIRFDSARAPNWASTLFPNLPAGPTVDGVTLPDVPLRVVEKGNHNDVPLIVGFNRGEAGCSAVGKNGSSGPEALVSLLNVLLLSADVTPCA
;
A
#
# COMPACT_ATOMS: atom_id res chain seq x y z
N SER A 1 -7.21 3.93 -6.49
CA SER A 1 -5.82 4.07 -6.97
C SER A 1 -4.93 4.37 -5.77
N ALA A 2 -3.70 4.85 -5.97
CA ALA A 2 -2.75 5.21 -4.90
C ALA A 2 -3.41 6.04 -3.78
N GLY A 3 -4.16 7.08 -4.12
CA GLY A 3 -4.84 7.93 -3.13
C GLY A 3 -5.87 7.19 -2.27
N ALA A 4 -6.62 6.23 -2.81
CA ALA A 4 -7.55 5.42 -2.02
C ALA A 4 -6.83 4.44 -1.08
N PHE A 5 -5.66 3.93 -1.47
CA PHE A 5 -4.80 3.19 -0.53
C PHE A 5 -4.32 4.10 0.59
N THR A 6 -3.88 5.32 0.29
CA THR A 6 -3.46 6.30 1.29
C THR A 6 -4.58 6.66 2.28
N VAL A 7 -5.83 6.83 1.80
CA VAL A 7 -6.98 7.02 2.70
C VAL A 7 -7.14 5.83 3.65
N MET A 8 -7.05 4.60 3.13
CA MET A 8 -7.11 3.39 3.95
C MET A 8 -5.93 3.30 4.94
N TRP A 9 -4.74 3.82 4.59
CA TRP A 9 -3.63 3.91 5.54
C TRP A 9 -3.93 4.87 6.67
N HIS A 10 -4.49 6.05 6.38
CA HIS A 10 -4.89 7.01 7.42
C HIS A 10 -6.02 6.45 8.29
N ILE A 11 -6.92 5.62 7.75
CA ILE A 11 -7.90 4.88 8.55
C ILE A 11 -7.20 3.90 9.51
N ALA A 12 -6.14 3.22 9.08
CA ALA A 12 -5.42 2.24 9.91
C ALA A 12 -4.32 2.83 10.81
N ALA A 13 -3.81 4.03 10.52
CA ALA A 13 -2.66 4.61 11.19
C ALA A 13 -3.07 5.27 12.52
N PRO A 14 -2.53 4.83 13.68
CA PRO A 14 -2.86 5.44 14.97
C PRO A 14 -2.54 6.93 15.04
N GLY A 15 -1.44 7.35 14.40
CA GLY A 15 -1.02 8.76 14.35
C GLY A 15 -1.93 9.68 13.54
N SER A 16 -2.92 9.13 12.82
CA SER A 16 -3.91 9.92 12.08
C SER A 16 -5.20 10.19 12.87
N LYS A 17 -5.31 9.65 14.08
CA LYS A 17 -6.52 9.78 14.91
C LYS A 17 -6.84 11.25 15.18
N GLY A 18 -8.08 11.64 14.90
CA GLY A 18 -8.57 13.00 15.11
C GLY A 18 -8.15 14.02 14.05
N LEU A 19 -7.41 13.62 13.00
CA LEU A 19 -6.99 14.53 11.92
C LEU A 19 -8.01 14.65 10.78
N PHE A 20 -9.03 13.78 10.77
CA PHE A 20 -10.09 13.77 9.78
C PHE A 20 -11.40 13.28 10.42
N HIS A 21 -12.53 13.75 9.88
CA HIS A 21 -13.88 13.45 10.38
C HIS A 21 -14.70 12.57 9.43
N SER A 22 -14.21 12.31 8.21
CA SER A 22 -14.85 11.46 7.20
C SER A 22 -13.85 11.12 6.08
N ALA A 23 -14.08 10.03 5.36
CA ALA A 23 -13.20 9.55 4.29
C ALA A 23 -13.95 9.17 3.01
N ILE A 24 -13.29 9.36 1.86
CA ILE A 24 -13.77 8.90 0.55
C ILE A 24 -12.67 8.08 -0.13
N MET A 25 -12.99 6.85 -0.51
CA MET A 25 -12.08 5.90 -1.18
C MET A 25 -12.60 5.57 -2.58
N GLN A 26 -11.83 5.95 -3.60
CA GLN A 26 -12.20 5.73 -5.02
C GLN A 26 -11.19 4.84 -5.73
N SER A 27 -11.68 3.75 -6.33
CA SER A 27 -10.91 2.80 -7.12
C SER A 27 -9.78 2.11 -6.34
N GLY A 28 -9.95 1.94 -5.03
CA GLY A 28 -8.98 1.26 -4.14
C GLY A 28 -9.40 -0.16 -3.82
N THR A 29 -8.47 -0.97 -3.32
CA THR A 29 -8.77 -2.30 -2.76
C THR A 29 -8.24 -2.40 -1.33
N THR A 30 -8.95 -3.17 -0.51
CA THR A 30 -8.59 -3.48 0.88
C THR A 30 -8.24 -4.94 1.07
N SER A 31 -8.65 -5.82 0.15
CA SER A 31 -8.58 -7.27 0.29
C SER A 31 -7.22 -7.88 -0.04
N THR A 32 -6.24 -7.06 -0.42
CA THR A 32 -4.96 -7.57 -0.93
C THR A 32 -3.74 -6.93 -0.25
N PRO A 33 -2.80 -7.74 0.25
CA PRO A 33 -1.54 -7.24 0.81
C PRO A 33 -0.55 -6.81 -0.28
N LEU A 34 -0.86 -6.97 -1.58
CA LEU A 34 0.07 -6.74 -2.69
C LEU A 34 0.73 -5.35 -2.70
N PHE A 35 0.04 -4.34 -2.15
CA PHE A 35 0.53 -2.96 -2.09
C PHE A 35 1.38 -2.67 -0.85
N PHE A 36 1.50 -3.62 0.09
CA PHE A 36 2.21 -3.45 1.35
C PHE A 36 3.46 -4.31 1.39
N GLN A 37 4.54 -3.73 1.92
CA GLN A 37 5.80 -4.44 2.06
C GLN A 37 6.11 -4.73 3.53
N LYS A 38 6.75 -5.88 3.77
CA LYS A 38 7.33 -6.17 5.08
C LYS A 38 8.56 -5.30 5.27
N LYS A 39 8.72 -4.74 6.47
CA LYS A 39 9.89 -3.91 6.83
C LYS A 39 11.23 -4.50 6.37
N ALA A 40 11.50 -5.77 6.69
CA ALA A 40 12.76 -6.41 6.34
C ALA A 40 13.02 -6.50 4.83
N ASP A 41 11.96 -6.64 4.02
CA ASP A 41 12.09 -6.73 2.56
C ASP A 41 12.23 -5.34 1.93
N SER A 42 11.53 -4.34 2.47
CA SER A 42 11.73 -2.93 2.08
C SER A 42 13.16 -2.46 2.32
N PHE A 43 13.78 -2.83 3.44
CA PHE A 43 15.20 -2.49 3.69
C PHE A 43 16.15 -3.10 2.65
N LYS A 44 15.89 -4.33 2.17
CA LYS A 44 16.70 -4.92 1.09
C LYS A 44 16.56 -4.16 -0.22
N TYR A 45 15.35 -3.68 -0.53
CA TYR A 45 15.13 -2.82 -1.70
C TYR A 45 15.92 -1.51 -1.59
N TYR A 46 15.85 -0.83 -0.45
CA TYR A 46 16.58 0.44 -0.26
C TYR A 46 18.09 0.25 -0.20
N GLU A 47 18.58 -0.88 0.33
CA GLU A 47 19.99 -1.24 0.27
C GLU A 47 20.44 -1.40 -1.19
N TRP A 48 19.69 -2.16 -1.98
CA TRP A 48 19.97 -2.35 -3.40
C TRP A 48 19.95 -1.03 -4.19
N VAL A 49 18.97 -0.15 -3.95
CA VAL A 49 18.95 1.19 -4.56
C VAL A 49 20.20 1.98 -4.19
N ALA A 50 20.58 1.97 -2.91
CA ALA A 50 21.74 2.71 -2.42
C ALA A 50 23.06 2.19 -3.00
N THR A 51 23.28 0.87 -3.03
CA THR A 51 24.55 0.29 -3.48
C THR A 51 24.62 0.19 -5.00
N GLU A 52 23.62 -0.41 -5.64
CA GLU A 52 23.69 -0.79 -7.05
C GLU A 52 23.33 0.34 -8.01
N LEU A 53 22.43 1.24 -7.60
CA LEU A 53 21.99 2.33 -8.48
C LEU A 53 22.64 3.68 -8.12
N ALA A 54 22.75 3.97 -6.82
CA ALA A 54 23.23 5.26 -6.34
C ALA A 54 24.75 5.29 -6.10
N GLY A 55 25.41 4.14 -5.92
CA GLY A 55 26.84 4.05 -5.61
C GLY A 55 27.21 4.55 -4.20
N CYS A 56 26.23 4.58 -3.29
CA CYS A 56 26.43 4.90 -1.88
C CYS A 56 26.87 3.65 -1.10
N ARG A 57 27.40 3.86 0.11
CA ARG A 57 27.92 2.74 0.92
C ARG A 57 26.82 1.73 1.30
N ASN A 58 25.65 2.21 1.67
CA ASN A 58 24.46 1.45 2.08
C ASN A 58 23.26 2.39 2.22
N ALA A 59 22.09 1.84 2.59
CA ALA A 59 20.86 2.61 2.77
C ALA A 59 20.91 3.66 3.91
N ASP A 60 21.86 3.54 4.84
CA ASP A 60 22.05 4.48 5.95
C ASP A 60 22.97 5.66 5.59
N ASP A 61 23.59 5.66 4.41
CA ASP A 61 24.46 6.73 3.91
C ASP A 61 23.64 7.91 3.36
N LEU A 62 22.90 8.58 4.24
CA LEU A 62 21.99 9.65 3.89
C LEU A 62 22.68 10.87 3.27
N ASP A 63 23.94 11.12 3.64
CA ASP A 63 24.72 12.24 3.09
C ASP A 63 25.05 11.99 1.61
N CYS A 64 25.41 10.75 1.26
CA CYS A 64 25.55 10.34 -0.13
C CYS A 64 24.21 10.39 -0.87
N LEU A 65 23.17 9.72 -0.34
CA LEU A 65 21.87 9.59 -1.01
C LEU A 65 21.23 10.94 -1.35
N ARG A 66 21.41 11.96 -0.51
CA ARG A 66 20.90 13.33 -0.77
C ARG A 66 21.62 14.07 -1.89
N GLN A 67 22.84 13.64 -2.26
CA GLN A 67 23.64 14.26 -3.32
C GLN A 67 23.53 13.51 -4.66
N VAL A 68 22.96 12.31 -4.66
CA VAL A 68 22.77 11.49 -5.86
C VAL A 68 21.80 12.17 -6.83
N ASP A 69 22.09 12.12 -8.13
CA ASP A 69 21.12 12.51 -9.17
C ASP A 69 19.84 11.68 -8.98
N PRO A 70 18.67 12.29 -8.74
CA PRO A 70 17.43 11.57 -8.51
C PRO A 70 17.07 10.56 -9.61
N LYS A 71 17.55 10.75 -10.85
CA LYS A 71 17.36 9.78 -11.94
C LYS A 71 17.99 8.42 -11.65
N LYS A 72 19.07 8.39 -10.86
CA LYS A 72 19.73 7.14 -10.41
C LYS A 72 18.94 6.42 -9.32
N LEU A 73 17.99 7.08 -8.66
CA LEU A 73 17.15 6.43 -7.64
C LEU A 73 15.91 5.75 -8.23
N ALA A 74 15.64 5.97 -9.52
CA ALA A 74 14.55 5.32 -10.23
C ALA A 74 14.97 3.93 -10.74
N ILE A 75 13.98 3.05 -10.92
CA ILE A 75 14.19 1.76 -11.59
C ILE A 75 14.70 2.01 -13.01
N PRO A 76 15.83 1.41 -13.40
CA PRO A 76 16.36 1.52 -14.76
C PRO A 76 15.36 1.05 -15.82
N ASP A 77 15.33 1.73 -16.97
CA ASP A 77 14.38 1.41 -18.04
C ASP A 77 14.59 0.00 -18.63
N ASP A 78 15.81 -0.56 -18.58
CA ASP A 78 16.13 -1.91 -19.06
C ASP A 78 15.60 -3.03 -18.16
N ILE A 79 15.20 -2.71 -16.92
CA ILE A 79 14.59 -3.66 -15.99
C ILE A 79 13.11 -3.36 -15.77
N ARG A 80 12.65 -2.19 -16.20
CA ARG A 80 11.26 -1.74 -16.06
C ARG A 80 10.34 -2.66 -16.86
N PHE A 81 9.24 -3.07 -16.24
CA PHE A 81 8.28 -4.05 -16.77
C PHE A 81 8.80 -5.49 -16.98
N ASP A 82 10.03 -5.83 -16.58
CA ASP A 82 10.56 -7.20 -16.64
C ASP A 82 10.42 -7.90 -15.27
N SER A 83 9.35 -8.67 -15.10
CA SER A 83 9.11 -9.43 -13.86
C SER A 83 10.07 -10.60 -13.68
N ALA A 84 10.76 -11.08 -14.73
CA ALA A 84 11.73 -12.17 -14.61
C ALA A 84 12.99 -11.73 -13.87
N ARG A 85 13.24 -10.42 -13.79
CA ARG A 85 14.36 -9.81 -13.06
C ARG A 85 14.01 -9.43 -11.62
N ALA A 86 12.82 -9.78 -11.13
CA ALA A 86 12.40 -9.47 -9.77
C ALA A 86 13.20 -10.26 -8.72
N PRO A 87 13.90 -9.59 -7.79
CA PRO A 87 14.51 -10.25 -6.64
C PRO A 87 13.48 -10.95 -5.76
N ASN A 88 13.89 -11.99 -5.03
CA ASN A 88 13.01 -12.73 -4.11
C ASN A 88 12.46 -11.89 -2.95
N TRP A 89 13.13 -10.79 -2.61
CA TRP A 89 12.72 -9.82 -1.60
C TRP A 89 11.89 -8.67 -2.18
N ALA A 90 11.71 -8.61 -3.51
CA ALA A 90 11.04 -7.49 -4.12
C ALA A 90 9.54 -7.50 -3.80
N SER A 91 8.93 -6.31 -3.83
CA SER A 91 7.47 -6.20 -3.80
C SER A 91 6.86 -7.03 -4.92
N THR A 92 5.66 -7.59 -4.68
CA THR A 92 4.91 -8.30 -5.72
C THR A 92 4.57 -7.44 -6.93
N LEU A 93 4.68 -6.11 -6.80
CA LEU A 93 4.46 -5.16 -7.89
C LEU A 93 5.77 -4.67 -8.52
N PHE A 94 6.92 -5.15 -8.07
CA PHE A 94 8.20 -4.90 -8.75
C PHE A 94 8.18 -5.53 -10.16
N PRO A 95 8.80 -4.88 -11.17
CA PRO A 95 9.49 -3.58 -11.14
C PRO A 95 8.59 -2.35 -11.32
N ASN A 96 7.28 -2.53 -11.47
CA ASN A 96 6.34 -1.47 -11.84
C ASN A 96 6.03 -0.49 -10.68
N LEU A 97 5.84 -1.02 -9.48
CA LEU A 97 5.69 -0.28 -8.23
C LEU A 97 6.68 -0.88 -7.20
N PRO A 98 7.98 -0.59 -7.36
CA PRO A 98 9.06 -1.22 -6.59
C PRO A 98 9.08 -0.75 -5.13
N ALA A 99 8.66 0.50 -4.91
CA ALA A 99 8.51 1.13 -3.61
C ALA A 99 7.03 1.19 -3.25
N GLY A 100 6.70 0.83 -2.01
CA GLY A 100 5.35 0.86 -1.48
C GLY A 100 5.37 1.10 0.03
N PRO A 101 4.19 1.37 0.62
CA PRO A 101 4.06 1.48 2.08
C PRO A 101 4.64 0.27 2.80
N THR A 102 5.41 0.54 3.84
CA THR A 102 6.01 -0.47 4.70
C THR A 102 5.15 -0.67 5.94
N VAL A 103 4.80 -1.92 6.24
CA VAL A 103 4.24 -2.29 7.55
C VAL A 103 5.38 -2.26 8.56
N ASP A 104 5.55 -1.13 9.24
CA ASP A 104 6.69 -0.82 10.10
C ASP A 104 6.42 -1.13 11.59
N GLY A 105 5.16 -1.40 11.95
CA GLY A 105 4.73 -1.64 13.32
C GLY A 105 4.48 -0.37 14.14
N VAL A 106 4.68 0.82 13.55
CA VAL A 106 4.60 2.12 14.23
C VAL A 106 3.63 3.05 13.51
N THR A 107 3.98 3.47 12.29
CA THR A 107 3.13 4.30 11.44
C THR A 107 1.96 3.47 10.89
N LEU A 108 2.30 2.28 10.38
CA LEU A 108 1.34 1.31 9.89
C LEU A 108 1.54 -0.02 10.64
N PRO A 109 0.67 -0.32 11.62
CA PRO A 109 0.88 -1.45 12.53
C PRO A 109 0.68 -2.82 11.86
N ASP A 110 -0.21 -2.92 10.87
CA ASP A 110 -0.50 -4.12 10.09
C ASP A 110 -1.04 -3.69 8.72
N VAL A 111 -1.33 -4.65 7.84
CA VAL A 111 -2.12 -4.39 6.63
C VAL A 111 -3.46 -3.76 7.04
N PRO A 112 -3.88 -2.62 6.46
CA PRO A 112 -5.04 -1.84 6.93
C PRO A 112 -6.32 -2.63 7.15
N LEU A 113 -6.67 -3.56 6.25
CA LEU A 113 -7.89 -4.36 6.42
C LEU A 113 -7.87 -5.17 7.72
N ARG A 114 -6.70 -5.71 8.13
CA ARG A 114 -6.58 -6.42 9.40
C ARG A 114 -6.68 -5.50 10.61
N VAL A 115 -6.24 -4.25 10.48
CA VAL A 115 -6.42 -3.23 11.53
C VAL A 115 -7.91 -2.93 11.70
N VAL A 116 -8.63 -2.79 10.58
CA VAL A 116 -10.08 -2.59 10.56
C VAL A 116 -10.82 -3.80 11.15
N GLU A 117 -10.50 -5.02 10.73
CA GLU A 117 -11.08 -6.28 11.26
C GLU A 117 -10.90 -6.45 12.78
N LYS A 118 -9.80 -5.93 13.33
CA LYS A 118 -9.53 -5.93 14.78
C LYS A 118 -10.24 -4.79 15.53
N GLY A 119 -10.95 -3.90 14.84
CA GLY A 119 -11.58 -2.72 15.44
C GLY A 119 -10.59 -1.63 15.89
N ASN A 120 -9.31 -1.71 15.49
CA ASN A 120 -8.26 -0.79 15.94
C ASN A 120 -8.04 0.38 14.97
N HIS A 121 -9.04 0.74 14.19
CA HIS A 121 -8.96 1.75 13.15
C HIS A 121 -9.56 3.09 13.62
N ASN A 122 -9.29 4.15 12.86
CA ASN A 122 -9.95 5.44 13.00
C ASN A 122 -11.37 5.33 12.43
N ASP A 123 -12.34 5.08 13.30
CA ASP A 123 -13.75 4.92 12.94
C ASP A 123 -14.38 6.27 12.58
N VAL A 124 -14.66 6.46 11.29
CA VAL A 124 -15.28 7.65 10.72
C VAL A 124 -16.21 7.26 9.56
N PRO A 125 -17.20 8.10 9.22
CA PRO A 125 -18.02 7.91 8.03
C PRO A 125 -17.17 7.71 6.75
N LEU A 126 -17.50 6.68 5.98
CA LEU A 126 -16.75 6.25 4.80
C LEU A 126 -17.65 6.13 3.57
N ILE A 127 -17.24 6.76 2.47
CA ILE A 127 -17.78 6.53 1.12
C ILE A 127 -16.75 5.73 0.33
N VAL A 128 -17.16 4.61 -0.27
CA VAL A 128 -16.30 3.73 -1.08
C VAL A 128 -16.92 3.50 -2.45
N GLY A 129 -16.08 3.46 -3.50
CA GLY A 129 -16.53 3.19 -4.86
C GLY A 129 -15.41 2.73 -5.79
N PHE A 130 -15.79 2.15 -6.93
CA PHE A 130 -14.89 1.62 -7.96
C PHE A 130 -15.55 1.74 -9.34
N ASN A 131 -14.74 1.74 -10.40
CA ASN A 131 -15.24 1.71 -11.77
C ASN A 131 -15.43 0.27 -12.27
N ARG A 132 -16.39 0.08 -13.18
CA ARG A 132 -16.53 -1.19 -13.90
C ARG A 132 -15.28 -1.42 -14.76
N GLY A 133 -14.64 -2.60 -14.62
CA GLY A 133 -13.54 -3.03 -15.47
C GLY A 133 -12.12 -2.68 -14.97
N GLU A 134 -11.94 -2.25 -13.72
CA GLU A 134 -10.61 -1.90 -13.17
C GLU A 134 -9.59 -3.06 -13.20
N ALA A 135 -10.06 -4.31 -13.12
CA ALA A 135 -9.21 -5.51 -13.30
C ALA A 135 -8.52 -5.57 -14.68
N GLY A 136 -9.11 -4.97 -15.71
CA GLY A 136 -8.51 -4.89 -17.04
C GLY A 136 -7.38 -3.86 -17.16
N CYS A 137 -7.34 -2.88 -16.24
CA CYS A 137 -6.31 -1.83 -16.22
C CYS A 137 -5.05 -2.27 -15.45
N SER A 138 -5.21 -3.17 -14.47
CA SER A 138 -4.09 -3.76 -13.73
C SER A 138 -3.60 -5.00 -14.45
N ALA A 139 -2.52 -4.89 -15.24
CA ALA A 139 -1.84 -6.02 -15.88
C ALA A 139 -1.11 -6.95 -14.87
N VAL A 140 -1.64 -7.10 -13.66
CA VAL A 140 -1.12 -7.95 -12.59
C VAL A 140 -2.12 -9.08 -12.39
N GLY A 141 -1.91 -10.20 -13.09
CA GLY A 141 -2.48 -11.52 -12.81
C GLY A 141 -4.01 -11.63 -12.76
N LYS A 142 -4.57 -12.51 -13.60
CA LYS A 142 -6.01 -12.87 -13.67
C LYS A 142 -6.64 -13.43 -12.36
N ASN A 143 -5.93 -13.42 -11.23
CA ASN A 143 -6.34 -14.06 -9.97
C ASN A 143 -6.45 -13.08 -8.78
N GLY A 144 -6.23 -11.78 -8.96
CA GLY A 144 -6.45 -10.78 -7.91
C GLY A 144 -7.86 -10.21 -7.98
N SER A 145 -8.68 -10.38 -6.93
CA SER A 145 -10.01 -9.79 -6.85
C SER A 145 -9.92 -8.27 -6.64
N SER A 146 -9.63 -7.52 -7.71
CA SER A 146 -9.81 -6.07 -7.77
C SER A 146 -11.25 -5.68 -8.14
N GLY A 147 -12.20 -6.60 -7.93
CA GLY A 147 -13.63 -6.45 -8.24
C GLY A 147 -14.49 -6.15 -7.00
N PRO A 148 -15.84 -6.20 -7.12
CA PRO A 148 -16.77 -5.91 -6.03
C PRO A 148 -16.49 -6.69 -4.72
N GLU A 149 -15.86 -7.86 -4.80
CA GLU A 149 -15.51 -8.69 -3.64
C GLU A 149 -14.60 -7.99 -2.63
N ALA A 150 -13.67 -7.13 -3.08
CA ALA A 150 -12.80 -6.37 -2.19
C ALA A 150 -13.61 -5.35 -1.36
N LEU A 151 -14.60 -4.71 -2.00
CA LEU A 151 -15.50 -3.77 -1.34
C LEU A 151 -16.44 -4.51 -0.39
N VAL A 152 -16.98 -5.66 -0.81
CA VAL A 152 -17.85 -6.49 0.02
C VAL A 152 -17.13 -6.95 1.28
N SER A 153 -15.85 -7.33 1.19
CA SER A 153 -15.06 -7.69 2.37
C SER A 153 -14.91 -6.52 3.35
N LEU A 154 -14.56 -5.31 2.87
CA LEU A 154 -14.47 -4.14 3.74
C LEU A 154 -15.82 -3.75 4.35
N LEU A 155 -16.86 -3.69 3.52
CA LEU A 155 -18.20 -3.31 3.95
C LEU A 155 -18.77 -4.32 4.94
N ASN A 156 -18.57 -5.62 4.74
CA ASN A 156 -19.01 -6.63 5.70
C ASN A 156 -18.34 -6.43 7.06
N VAL A 157 -17.03 -6.15 7.10
CA VAL A 157 -16.32 -5.91 8.36
C VAL A 157 -16.83 -4.64 9.04
N LEU A 158 -17.00 -3.54 8.30
CA LEU A 158 -17.48 -2.27 8.84
C LEU A 158 -18.95 -2.34 9.28
N LEU A 159 -19.80 -3.06 8.55
CA LEU A 159 -21.21 -3.22 8.89
C LEU A 159 -21.44 -4.20 10.05
N LEU A 160 -20.57 -5.20 10.23
CA LEU A 160 -20.61 -6.12 11.38
C LEU A 160 -20.06 -5.49 12.67
N SER A 161 -19.25 -4.45 12.56
CA SER A 161 -18.71 -3.69 13.70
C SER A 161 -19.52 -2.44 14.04
N ALA A 162 -20.43 -2.02 13.15
CA ALA A 162 -21.39 -0.98 13.45
C ALA A 162 -22.45 -1.51 14.44
N ASP A 163 -22.56 -0.88 15.61
CA ASP A 163 -23.78 -0.97 16.40
C ASP A 163 -24.93 -0.45 15.53
N VAL A 164 -25.69 -1.37 14.94
CA VAL A 164 -26.91 -1.04 14.19
C VAL A 164 -27.91 -0.53 15.22
N THR A 165 -27.81 0.76 15.55
CA THR A 165 -28.88 1.46 16.25
C THR A 165 -30.00 1.61 15.22
N PRO A 166 -31.16 0.95 15.39
CA PRO A 166 -32.24 1.12 14.45
C PRO A 166 -32.65 2.59 14.45
N CYS A 167 -32.72 3.21 13.28
CA CYS A 167 -33.37 4.50 13.14
C CYS A 167 -34.80 4.37 13.70
N ALA A 168 -35.10 5.13 14.74
CA ALA A 168 -36.45 5.31 15.27
C ALA A 168 -37.28 6.21 14.34
#